data_AF-A0A3B8IHD2-F1
#
_entry.id   AF-A0A3B8IHD2-F1
#
_cell.length_a   1.000
_cell.length_b   1.000
_cell.length_c   1.000
_cell.angle_alpha   90.00
_cell.angle_beta   90.00
_cell.angle_gamma   90.00
#
_symmetry.space_group_name_H-M   'P 1'
#
loop_
_entity.id
_entity.type
_entity.pdbx_description
1 polymer ?
#
loop_
_entity_poly.entity_id
_entity_poly.type
_entity_poly.pdbx_seq_one_letter_code
_entity_poly.pdbx_strand_id
1 'polypeptide(L)'
;MITGVEPSLIVHHGHESLIIKVPDSQEDVVRCVKVLKDSNPSEVVQRRLQREYDMTHQLQVKGVRQVLDKTFFQHHAALELEYIPGQTLSKWMRSPDHSMDERLQLAISLAQVVGELHQQQIVHNALNPDNLLVKDADHQVVVIDFGWSSVLTPKGSLIGSEYLYKQDLAYISPEQTGRINRKVDYRSDLYSLGIIYYELFTGRLPFKADEDGEIIHAHLARSPQAPRHFDSDFPLPLQDIILKLLAKNAQDRYDSAVGIVADLKQVALLDGDALHLPMELGAHDYSGRLYPMPRLYGRDEDVQHLEELYKLCEEGKKELVWVTGYSGSGKSSLIDTLREHVREKRGFFVSGKFDAARINTPYFALTEAITNLIQLIRVAMPVVSQERLLQEIRVQLGANARVLTDLLPVLGQWMGPQAEVPP
;
A
#
# COMPACT_ATOMS: atom_id res chain seq x y z
N MET A 1 30.75 14.05 -0.86
CA MET A 1 30.43 13.89 0.58
C MET A 1 30.22 15.27 1.15
N ILE A 2 29.14 15.47 1.91
CA ILE A 2 28.95 16.69 2.68
C ILE A 2 30.08 16.73 3.73
N THR A 3 30.94 17.73 3.68
CA THR A 3 32.14 17.81 4.53
C THR A 3 31.97 18.89 5.60
N GLY A 4 32.64 18.72 6.75
CA GLY A 4 32.66 19.74 7.80
C GLY A 4 31.37 19.89 8.62
N VAL A 5 30.44 18.93 8.55
CA VAL A 5 29.30 18.86 9.48
C VAL A 5 29.76 18.13 10.74
N GLU A 6 29.58 18.76 11.89
CA GLU A 6 29.86 18.12 13.17
C GLU A 6 28.96 16.88 13.36
N PRO A 7 29.51 15.69 13.70
CA PRO A 7 28.71 14.48 13.87
C PRO A 7 27.58 14.61 14.90
N SER A 8 27.77 15.46 15.92
CA SER A 8 26.78 15.79 16.96
C SER A 8 25.52 16.47 16.42
N LEU A 9 25.61 17.14 15.27
CA LEU A 9 24.50 17.82 14.63
C LEU A 9 23.71 16.91 13.69
N ILE A 10 24.21 15.72 13.37
CA ILE A 10 23.50 14.78 12.49
C ILE A 10 22.44 14.05 13.31
N VAL A 11 21.17 14.31 12.99
CA VAL A 11 20.02 13.71 13.67
C VAL A 11 19.71 12.32 13.10
N HIS A 12 19.84 12.17 11.78
CA HIS A 12 19.48 10.93 11.10
C HIS A 12 20.21 10.76 9.76
N HIS A 13 20.59 9.51 9.47
CA HIS A 13 21.13 9.09 8.18
C HIS A 13 20.07 8.32 7.39
N GLY A 14 19.41 9.00 6.45
CA GLY A 14 18.52 8.34 5.50
C GLY A 14 19.28 7.66 4.36
N HIS A 15 18.59 6.99 3.44
CA HIS A 15 19.24 6.35 2.28
C HIS A 15 19.85 7.39 1.34
N GLU A 16 19.02 8.32 0.85
CA GLU A 16 19.38 9.38 -0.11
C GLU A 16 19.67 10.74 0.54
N SER A 17 19.34 10.91 1.83
CA SER A 17 19.44 12.20 2.53
C SER A 17 20.06 12.09 3.92
N LEU A 18 20.45 13.24 4.46
CA LEU A 18 20.95 13.42 5.81
C LEU A 18 20.10 14.50 6.48
N ILE A 19 19.70 14.27 7.74
CA ILE A 19 19.01 15.28 8.55
C ILE A 19 20.03 15.90 9.50
N ILE A 20 20.26 17.19 9.34
CA ILE A 20 21.24 17.95 10.11
C ILE A 20 20.47 18.98 10.96
N LYS A 21 20.69 18.97 12.27
CA LYS A 21 20.20 19.99 13.18
C LYS A 21 21.01 21.26 12.95
N VAL A 22 20.34 22.37 12.73
CA VAL A 22 20.99 23.67 12.60
C VAL A 22 20.73 24.42 13.90
N PRO A 23 21.76 24.64 14.75
CA PRO A 23 21.61 25.47 15.92
C PRO A 23 21.36 26.90 15.45
N ASP A 24 20.18 27.42 15.71
CA ASP A 24 19.84 28.80 15.35
C ASP A 24 20.68 29.77 16.20
N SER A 25 21.20 30.82 15.58
CA SER A 25 22.01 31.85 16.22
C SER A 25 21.26 33.16 16.43
N GLN A 26 20.00 33.27 15.95
CA GLN A 26 19.19 34.49 16.12
C GLN A 26 17.69 34.28 16.42
N GLU A 27 17.11 33.08 16.30
CA GLU A 27 15.73 32.80 16.73
C GLU A 27 15.61 31.61 17.72
N ASP A 28 14.61 31.64 18.60
CA ASP A 28 14.29 30.59 19.59
C ASP A 28 13.78 29.28 18.96
N VAL A 29 13.81 29.15 17.63
CA VAL A 29 13.26 28.00 16.89
C VAL A 29 14.39 27.10 16.43
N VAL A 30 14.49 25.91 17.02
CA VAL A 30 15.40 24.88 16.54
C VAL A 30 14.91 24.37 15.18
N ARG A 31 15.80 24.33 14.19
CA ARG A 31 15.49 23.88 12.82
C ARG A 31 16.34 22.67 12.44
N CYS A 32 15.89 21.92 11.45
CA CYS A 32 16.74 20.91 10.81
C CYS A 32 16.69 21.04 9.29
N VAL A 33 17.73 20.53 8.64
CA VAL A 33 17.86 20.58 7.19
C VAL A 33 17.99 19.15 6.67
N LYS A 34 17.08 18.75 5.78
CA LYS A 34 17.16 17.50 5.01
C LYS A 34 17.96 17.76 3.76
N VAL A 35 19.21 17.28 3.74
CA VAL A 35 20.14 17.50 2.62
C VAL A 35 20.29 16.21 1.81
N LEU A 36 20.16 16.29 0.49
CA LEU A 36 20.45 15.14 -0.37
C LEU A 36 21.95 14.83 -0.36
N LYS A 37 22.33 13.55 -0.27
CA LYS A 37 23.74 13.13 -0.22
C LYS A 37 24.48 13.36 -1.52
N ASP A 38 23.77 13.26 -2.65
CA ASP A 38 24.28 13.53 -3.98
C ASP A 38 24.05 15.01 -4.34
N SER A 39 25.06 15.65 -4.92
CA SER A 39 24.95 17.04 -5.40
C SER A 39 24.28 17.11 -6.77
N ASN A 40 24.23 16.00 -7.50
CA ASN A 40 23.51 15.87 -8.76
C ASN A 40 22.54 14.66 -8.72
N PRO A 41 21.51 14.70 -7.87
CA PRO A 41 20.57 13.59 -7.67
C PRO A 41 19.76 13.32 -8.94
N SER A 42 19.35 12.07 -9.13
CA SER A 42 18.47 11.68 -10.25
C SER A 42 17.13 12.43 -10.21
N GLU A 43 16.46 12.53 -11.36
CA GLU A 43 15.14 13.20 -11.46
C GLU A 43 14.11 12.62 -10.48
N VAL A 44 14.17 11.31 -10.22
CA VAL A 44 13.25 10.64 -9.29
C VAL A 44 13.44 11.21 -7.88
N VAL A 45 14.69 11.32 -7.43
CA VAL A 45 15.03 11.85 -6.10
C VAL A 45 14.68 13.32 -5.98
N GLN A 46 14.97 14.11 -7.02
CA GLN A 46 14.59 15.53 -7.06
C GLN A 46 13.08 15.71 -6.97
N ARG A 47 12.30 14.92 -7.72
CA ARG A 47 10.83 14.96 -7.67
C ARG A 47 10.28 14.57 -6.30
N ARG A 48 10.90 13.63 -5.57
CA ARG A 48 10.51 13.29 -4.19
C ARG A 48 10.73 14.47 -3.24
N LEU A 49 11.90 15.09 -3.28
CA LEU A 49 12.20 16.25 -2.44
C LEU A 49 11.24 17.41 -2.75
N GLN A 50 11.00 17.66 -4.04
CA GLN A 50 10.06 18.69 -4.50
C GLN A 50 8.64 18.40 -4.00
N ARG A 51 8.20 17.15 -4.08
CA ARG A 51 6.89 16.70 -3.63
C ARG A 51 6.72 16.84 -2.12
N GLU A 52 7.73 16.52 -1.32
CA GLU A 52 7.67 16.73 0.13
C GLU A 52 7.41 18.20 0.46
N TYR A 53 8.11 19.13 -0.20
CA TYR A 53 7.83 20.57 -0.07
C TYR A 53 6.40 20.92 -0.49
N ASP A 54 5.98 20.50 -1.69
CA ASP A 54 4.66 20.88 -2.24
C ASP A 54 3.51 20.37 -1.36
N MET A 55 3.67 19.22 -0.72
CA MET A 55 2.65 18.60 0.12
C MET A 55 2.54 19.23 1.51
N THR A 56 3.65 19.74 2.07
CA THR A 56 3.71 20.09 3.50
C THR A 56 3.92 21.56 3.78
N HIS A 57 4.49 22.35 2.86
CA HIS A 57 4.86 23.75 3.11
C HIS A 57 3.68 24.65 3.52
N GLN A 58 2.46 24.34 3.07
CA GLN A 58 1.24 25.08 3.41
C GLN A 58 0.21 24.23 4.15
N LEU A 59 0.59 23.03 4.59
CA LEU A 59 -0.34 22.06 5.15
C LEU A 59 -0.53 22.31 6.65
N GLN A 60 -1.66 22.87 7.05
CA GLN A 60 -1.95 23.16 8.45
C GLN A 60 -2.58 21.96 9.17
N VAL A 61 -1.76 20.95 9.47
CA VAL A 61 -2.16 19.74 10.21
C VAL A 61 -1.22 19.56 11.41
N LYS A 62 -1.78 19.52 12.63
CA LYS A 62 -0.99 19.53 13.88
C LYS A 62 -0.03 18.33 13.99
N GLY A 63 -0.41 17.20 13.44
CA GLY A 63 0.40 15.97 13.42
C GLY A 63 1.34 15.85 12.23
N VAL A 64 1.65 16.92 11.49
CA VAL A 64 2.52 16.86 10.31
C VAL A 64 3.67 17.85 10.45
N ARG A 65 4.90 17.38 10.25
CA ARG A 65 6.08 18.24 10.27
C ARG A 65 6.04 19.22 9.09
N GLN A 66 6.25 20.50 9.38
CA GLN A 66 6.28 21.54 8.36
C GLN A 66 7.62 21.58 7.63
N VAL A 67 7.55 21.78 6.31
CA VAL A 67 8.68 22.26 5.50
C VAL A 67 8.64 23.78 5.48
N LEU A 68 9.70 24.40 5.98
CA LEU A 68 9.82 25.85 6.10
C LEU A 68 10.19 26.48 4.77
N ASP A 69 11.23 25.98 4.11
CA ASP A 69 11.64 26.47 2.79
C ASP A 69 12.48 25.44 1.99
N LYS A 70 12.67 25.69 0.70
CA LYS A 70 13.71 25.04 -0.11
C LYS A 70 15.02 25.78 0.03
N THR A 71 16.10 25.05 0.15
CA THR A 71 17.43 25.64 0.28
C THR A 71 18.50 24.78 -0.40
N PHE A 72 19.74 25.24 -0.32
CA PHE A 72 20.91 24.47 -0.70
C PHE A 72 21.89 24.42 0.48
N PHE A 73 22.45 23.24 0.72
CA PHE A 73 23.50 23.06 1.72
C PHE A 73 24.76 22.55 1.01
N GLN A 74 25.82 23.37 0.96
CA GLN A 74 27.08 23.03 0.26
C GLN A 74 26.86 22.51 -1.18
N HIS A 75 25.99 23.18 -1.95
CA HIS A 75 25.57 22.80 -3.32
C HIS A 75 24.67 21.57 -3.45
N HIS A 76 24.27 20.95 -2.34
CA HIS A 76 23.27 19.89 -2.35
C HIS A 76 21.88 20.49 -2.18
N ALA A 77 20.91 20.03 -2.97
CA ALA A 77 19.52 20.42 -2.77
C ALA A 77 19.03 19.96 -1.39
N ALA A 78 18.30 20.83 -0.71
CA ALA A 78 17.89 20.61 0.67
C ALA A 78 16.52 21.23 0.98
N LEU A 79 15.90 20.74 2.06
CA LEU A 79 14.71 21.34 2.66
C LEU A 79 15.03 21.80 4.06
N GLU A 80 14.62 23.02 4.39
CA GLU A 80 14.58 23.51 5.77
C GLU A 80 13.28 23.06 6.42
N LEU A 81 13.39 22.47 7.61
CA LEU A 81 12.32 21.75 8.29
C LEU A 81 12.21 22.23 9.73
N GLU A 82 10.99 22.17 10.26
CA GLU A 82 10.75 22.25 11.70
C GLU A 82 11.47 21.10 12.43
N TYR A 83 12.18 21.40 13.52
CA TYR A 83 12.73 20.36 14.37
C TYR A 83 11.68 19.87 15.38
N ILE A 84 11.30 18.61 15.26
CA ILE A 84 10.40 17.95 16.20
C ILE A 84 11.23 17.21 17.25
N PRO A 85 11.19 17.60 18.55
CA PRO A 85 11.84 16.85 19.60
C PRO A 85 11.12 15.51 19.81
N GLY A 86 11.89 14.42 19.91
CA GLY A 86 11.37 13.06 20.07
C GLY A 86 12.22 12.04 19.31
N GLN A 87 11.66 10.85 19.10
CA GLN A 87 12.31 9.75 18.40
C GLN A 87 11.38 9.09 17.39
N THR A 88 11.92 8.31 16.45
CA THR A 88 11.07 7.55 15.51
C THR A 88 10.31 6.46 16.24
N LEU A 89 9.13 6.09 15.73
CA LEU A 89 8.35 4.97 16.27
C LEU A 89 9.17 3.67 16.24
N SER A 90 9.97 3.45 15.19
CA SER A 90 10.92 2.34 15.10
C SER A 90 11.89 2.26 16.29
N LYS A 91 12.36 3.40 16.80
CA LYS A 91 13.21 3.46 18.01
C LYS A 91 12.39 3.27 19.28
N TRP A 92 11.23 3.90 19.36
CA TRP A 92 10.31 3.81 20.49
C TRP A 92 9.91 2.34 20.74
N MET A 93 9.52 1.59 19.70
CA MET A 93 9.13 0.17 19.81
C MET A 93 10.25 -0.78 20.24
N ARG A 94 11.53 -0.37 20.19
CA ARG A 94 12.65 -1.20 20.67
C ARG A 94 12.76 -1.23 22.19
N SER A 95 12.15 -0.26 22.87
CA SER A 95 12.08 -0.26 24.33
C SER A 95 11.00 -1.24 24.78
N PRO A 96 11.31 -2.21 25.66
CA PRO A 96 10.33 -3.18 26.14
C PRO A 96 9.35 -2.59 27.16
N ASP A 97 9.63 -1.38 27.68
CA ASP A 97 8.98 -0.83 28.88
C ASP A 97 7.61 -0.18 28.61
N HIS A 98 7.14 -0.19 27.36
CA HIS A 98 5.87 0.44 27.00
C HIS A 98 4.67 -0.45 27.28
N SER A 99 3.82 0.04 28.17
CA SER A 99 2.53 -0.54 28.57
C SER A 99 1.54 -0.63 27.41
N MET A 100 0.50 -1.47 27.57
CA MET A 100 -0.58 -1.58 26.61
C MET A 100 -1.29 -0.23 26.40
N ASP A 101 -1.50 0.53 27.49
CA ASP A 101 -2.18 1.82 27.45
C ASP A 101 -1.39 2.85 26.63
N GLU A 102 -0.07 2.93 26.80
CA GLU A 102 0.78 3.83 26.00
C GLU A 102 0.73 3.46 24.51
N ARG A 103 0.74 2.15 24.18
CA ARG A 103 0.64 1.68 22.79
C ARG A 103 -0.74 2.01 22.20
N LEU A 104 -1.82 1.87 22.97
CA LEU A 104 -3.17 2.25 22.56
C LEU A 104 -3.30 3.76 22.34
N GLN A 105 -2.78 4.58 23.25
CA GLN A 105 -2.75 6.04 23.10
C GLN A 105 -2.02 6.46 21.83
N LEU A 106 -0.85 5.85 21.57
CA LEU A 106 -0.09 6.08 20.36
C LEU A 106 -0.86 5.63 19.10
N ALA A 107 -1.50 4.46 19.14
CA ALA A 107 -2.29 3.95 18.03
C ALA A 107 -3.45 4.89 17.68
N ILE A 108 -4.15 5.40 18.70
CA ILE A 108 -5.22 6.40 18.56
C ILE A 108 -4.67 7.69 17.95
N SER A 109 -3.55 8.23 18.49
CA SER A 109 -2.93 9.44 17.95
C SER A 109 -2.53 9.28 16.48
N LEU A 110 -1.99 8.12 16.12
CA LEU A 110 -1.60 7.82 14.74
C LEU A 110 -2.81 7.79 13.79
N ALA A 111 -3.89 7.11 14.17
CA ALA A 111 -5.11 7.09 13.36
C ALA A 111 -5.73 8.49 13.21
N GLN A 112 -5.70 9.30 14.27
CA GLN A 112 -6.20 10.68 14.22
C GLN A 112 -5.45 11.53 13.20
N VAL A 113 -4.11 11.51 13.24
CA VAL A 113 -3.27 12.30 12.33
C VAL A 113 -3.44 11.84 10.88
N VAL A 114 -3.51 10.53 10.63
CA VAL A 114 -3.78 9.99 9.30
C VAL A 114 -5.18 10.39 8.82
N GLY A 115 -6.18 10.40 9.71
CA GLY A 115 -7.51 10.92 9.43
C GLY A 115 -7.50 12.40 9.01
N GLU A 116 -6.74 13.25 9.71
CA GLU A 116 -6.58 14.67 9.36
C GLU A 116 -5.92 14.84 7.98
N LEU A 117 -4.89 14.04 7.67
CA LEU A 117 -4.27 14.01 6.33
C LEU A 117 -5.27 13.64 5.23
N HIS A 118 -6.06 12.60 5.45
CA HIS A 118 -7.08 12.13 4.50
C HIS A 118 -8.18 13.18 4.30
N GLN A 119 -8.52 13.96 5.33
CA GLN A 119 -9.41 15.11 5.20
C GLN A 119 -8.82 16.20 4.29
N GLN A 120 -7.50 16.39 4.27
CA GLN A 120 -6.84 17.28 3.30
C GLN A 120 -6.67 16.64 1.90
N GLN A 121 -7.28 15.48 1.65
CA GLN A 121 -7.17 14.71 0.40
C GLN A 121 -5.75 14.22 0.11
N ILE A 122 -4.88 14.13 1.12
CA ILE A 122 -3.51 13.65 0.98
C ILE A 122 -3.46 12.19 1.40
N VAL A 123 -2.89 11.33 0.56
CA VAL A 123 -2.48 9.96 0.91
C VAL A 123 -0.97 9.97 1.09
N HIS A 124 -0.49 9.45 2.21
CA HIS A 124 0.94 9.47 2.53
C HIS A 124 1.73 8.49 1.66
N ASN A 125 1.19 7.28 1.43
CA ASN A 125 1.73 6.18 0.61
C ASN A 125 3.03 5.53 1.11
N ALA A 126 3.68 6.07 2.13
CA ALA A 126 4.90 5.51 2.70
C ALA A 126 4.87 5.51 4.23
N LEU A 127 3.71 5.20 4.83
CA LEU A 127 3.62 5.07 6.28
C LEU A 127 4.41 3.85 6.74
N ASN A 128 5.40 4.09 7.60
CA ASN A 128 6.19 3.08 8.29
C ASN A 128 6.68 3.68 9.63
N PRO A 129 7.22 2.88 10.56
CA PRO A 129 7.67 3.38 11.86
C PRO A 129 8.86 4.36 11.83
N ASP A 130 9.63 4.43 10.74
CA ASP A 130 10.71 5.41 10.59
C ASP A 130 10.21 6.79 10.12
N ASN A 131 9.05 6.82 9.46
CA ASN A 131 8.36 8.03 9.00
C ASN A 131 7.35 8.58 10.03
N LEU A 132 7.42 8.10 11.27
CA LEU A 132 6.57 8.54 12.38
C LEU A 132 7.47 8.95 13.55
N LEU A 133 7.34 10.19 14.01
CA LEU A 133 8.01 10.68 15.21
C LEU A 133 7.05 10.62 16.39
N VAL A 134 7.52 10.13 17.52
CA VAL A 134 6.81 10.10 18.81
C VAL A 134 7.40 11.20 19.69
N LYS A 135 6.54 12.10 20.16
CA LYS A 135 6.90 13.12 21.15
C LYS A 135 6.90 12.50 22.54
N ASP A 136 8.01 12.64 23.27
CA ASP A 136 8.21 11.97 24.56
C ASP A 136 7.25 12.46 25.66
N ALA A 137 6.74 13.69 25.56
CA ALA A 137 5.95 14.33 26.63
C ALA A 137 4.46 13.94 26.64
N ASP A 138 3.89 13.58 25.49
CA ASP A 138 2.43 13.44 25.32
C ASP A 138 2.00 12.30 24.37
N HIS A 139 2.93 11.43 23.97
CA HIS A 139 2.72 10.33 23.02
C HIS A 139 2.03 10.77 21.72
N GLN A 140 2.15 12.05 21.35
CA GLN A 140 1.64 12.53 20.07
C GLN A 140 2.55 12.07 18.94
N VAL A 141 1.92 11.62 17.87
CA VAL A 141 2.62 11.22 16.65
C VAL A 141 2.70 12.40 15.68
N VAL A 142 3.87 12.58 15.08
CA VAL A 142 4.08 13.48 13.95
C VAL A 142 4.52 12.68 12.74
N VAL A 143 3.75 12.77 11.66
CA VAL A 143 4.05 12.17 10.37
C VAL A 143 5.08 13.02 9.64
N ILE A 144 6.09 12.36 9.07
CA ILE A 144 7.18 12.97 8.32
C ILE A 144 7.40 12.25 6.98
N ASP A 145 8.16 12.88 6.08
CA ASP A 145 8.61 12.32 4.79
C ASP A 145 7.50 12.06 3.75
N PHE A 146 7.01 13.17 3.18
CA PHE A 146 5.93 13.17 2.17
C PHE A 146 6.45 12.96 0.73
N GLY A 147 7.66 12.44 0.54
CA GLY A 147 8.28 12.27 -0.78
C GLY A 147 7.50 11.32 -1.71
N TRP A 148 6.65 10.46 -1.14
CA TRP A 148 5.78 9.51 -1.84
C TRP A 148 4.30 9.90 -1.85
N SER A 149 3.95 10.98 -1.18
CA SER A 149 2.55 11.34 -0.97
C SER A 149 1.87 11.79 -2.25
N SER A 150 0.56 11.66 -2.30
CA SER A 150 -0.23 12.05 -3.46
C SER A 150 -1.53 12.71 -3.03
N VAL A 151 -1.95 13.73 -3.77
CA VAL A 151 -3.30 14.25 -3.66
C VAL A 151 -4.26 13.28 -4.34
N LEU A 152 -5.34 12.92 -3.65
CA LEU A 152 -6.41 12.11 -4.20
C LEU A 152 -7.03 12.82 -5.41
N THR A 153 -6.91 12.19 -6.57
CA THR A 153 -7.65 12.60 -7.76
C THR A 153 -8.72 11.55 -8.09
N PRO A 154 -9.80 11.90 -8.81
CA PRO A 154 -10.78 10.91 -9.29
C PRO A 154 -10.15 9.80 -10.14
N LYS A 155 -8.94 10.03 -10.66
CA LYS A 155 -8.18 9.07 -11.45
C LYS A 155 -7.26 8.19 -10.59
N GLY A 156 -7.17 8.38 -9.28
CA GLY A 156 -6.25 7.67 -8.38
C GLY A 156 -4.78 7.91 -8.71
N SER A 157 -3.88 7.38 -7.88
CA SER A 157 -2.44 7.44 -8.11
C SER A 157 -1.91 6.05 -8.49
N LEU A 158 -0.98 6.01 -9.44
CA LEU A 158 -0.16 4.83 -9.73
C LEU A 158 1.19 5.07 -9.09
N ILE A 159 1.44 4.42 -7.95
CA ILE A 159 2.76 4.38 -7.33
C ILE A 159 3.26 2.96 -7.50
N GLY A 160 4.38 2.79 -8.20
CA GLY A 160 4.99 1.48 -8.43
C GLY A 160 5.92 1.10 -7.29
N SER A 161 5.93 -0.19 -6.92
CA SER A 161 6.83 -0.74 -5.90
C SER A 161 8.32 -0.64 -6.25
N GLU A 162 8.65 -0.47 -7.53
CA GLU A 162 10.02 -0.42 -8.08
C GLU A 162 10.88 0.70 -7.50
N TYR A 163 10.26 1.66 -6.82
CA TYR A 163 10.96 2.79 -6.25
C TYR A 163 11.03 2.79 -4.71
N LEU A 164 10.43 1.81 -4.05
CA LEU A 164 10.43 1.70 -2.59
C LEU A 164 11.65 0.91 -2.12
N TYR A 165 12.18 1.26 -0.94
CA TYR A 165 13.23 0.47 -0.32
C TYR A 165 12.65 -0.79 0.31
N LYS A 166 13.47 -1.84 0.46
CA LYS A 166 13.05 -3.11 1.07
C LYS A 166 12.37 -2.95 2.44
N GLN A 167 12.82 -1.98 3.24
CA GLN A 167 12.24 -1.70 4.56
C GLN A 167 10.82 -1.13 4.44
N ASP A 168 10.55 -0.33 3.41
CA ASP A 168 9.23 0.21 3.12
C ASP A 168 8.29 -0.85 2.53
N LEU A 169 8.84 -1.84 1.81
CA LEU A 169 8.06 -2.96 1.26
C LEU A 169 7.35 -3.78 2.34
N ALA A 170 7.85 -3.79 3.57
CA ALA A 170 7.19 -4.47 4.69
C ALA A 170 5.82 -3.84 5.06
N TYR A 171 5.58 -2.58 4.70
CA TYR A 171 4.36 -1.83 5.03
C TYR A 171 3.50 -1.52 3.80
N ILE A 172 3.90 -2.00 2.62
CA ILE A 172 3.22 -1.69 1.35
C ILE A 172 1.81 -2.28 1.31
N SER A 173 0.84 -1.51 0.83
CA SER A 173 -0.49 -2.07 0.57
C SER A 173 -0.54 -2.93 -0.71
N PRO A 174 -1.45 -3.90 -0.81
CA PRO A 174 -1.61 -4.75 -2.00
C PRO A 174 -1.77 -3.95 -3.30
N GLU A 175 -2.55 -2.87 -3.29
CA GLU A 175 -2.81 -2.02 -4.44
C GLU A 175 -1.60 -1.15 -4.86
N GLN A 176 -0.71 -0.79 -3.94
CA GLN A 176 0.55 -0.08 -4.24
C GLN A 176 1.60 -0.95 -4.90
N THR A 177 1.42 -2.27 -4.92
CA THR A 177 2.34 -3.18 -5.64
C THR A 177 2.25 -3.02 -7.16
N GLY A 178 1.21 -2.34 -7.66
CA GLY A 178 0.88 -2.26 -9.09
C GLY A 178 0.40 -3.57 -9.71
N ARG A 179 0.34 -4.66 -8.92
CA ARG A 179 -0.04 -6.01 -9.39
C ARG A 179 -1.53 -6.30 -9.25
N ILE A 180 -2.28 -5.38 -8.67
CA ILE A 180 -3.74 -5.41 -8.62
C ILE A 180 -4.22 -4.26 -9.50
N ASN A 181 -5.17 -4.53 -10.40
CA ASN A 181 -5.83 -3.49 -11.19
C ASN A 181 -6.82 -2.70 -10.30
N ARG A 182 -6.30 -2.02 -9.29
CA ARG A 182 -6.98 -1.12 -8.37
C ARG A 182 -6.07 0.08 -8.15
N LYS A 183 -6.67 1.26 -8.12
CA LYS A 183 -5.95 2.51 -7.82
C LYS A 183 -5.72 2.65 -6.33
N VAL A 184 -4.61 3.29 -5.99
CA VAL A 184 -4.26 3.68 -4.62
C VAL A 184 -5.21 4.78 -4.16
N ASP A 185 -5.79 4.61 -2.97
CA ASP A 185 -6.62 5.57 -2.26
C ASP A 185 -6.21 5.64 -0.77
N TYR A 186 -6.99 6.33 0.07
CA TYR A 186 -6.68 6.48 1.49
C TYR A 186 -6.60 5.14 2.25
N ARG A 187 -7.24 4.08 1.75
CA ARG A 187 -7.23 2.76 2.40
C ARG A 187 -5.87 2.06 2.27
N SER A 188 -5.01 2.53 1.38
CA SER A 188 -3.61 2.10 1.31
C SER A 188 -2.84 2.50 2.57
N ASP A 189 -3.01 3.74 3.03
CA ASP A 189 -2.45 4.19 4.31
C ASP A 189 -3.06 3.41 5.49
N LEU A 190 -4.36 3.10 5.45
CA LEU A 190 -5.01 2.30 6.50
C LEU A 190 -4.46 0.87 6.57
N TYR A 191 -4.08 0.28 5.45
CA TYR A 191 -3.40 -1.01 5.43
C TYR A 191 -2.01 -0.91 6.07
N SER A 192 -1.23 0.12 5.71
CA SER A 192 0.07 0.37 6.34
C SER A 192 -0.06 0.59 7.85
N LEU A 193 -1.11 1.28 8.32
CA LEU A 193 -1.46 1.37 9.73
C LEU A 193 -1.72 0.00 10.36
N GLY A 194 -2.44 -0.89 9.67
CA GLY A 194 -2.64 -2.27 10.12
C GLY A 194 -1.32 -3.01 10.36
N ILE A 195 -0.33 -2.85 9.46
CA ILE A 195 0.99 -3.45 9.63
C ILE A 195 1.72 -2.83 10.83
N ILE A 196 1.68 -1.50 10.96
CA ILE A 196 2.31 -0.77 12.07
C ILE A 196 1.69 -1.19 13.41
N TYR A 197 0.37 -1.31 13.51
CA TYR A 197 -0.29 -1.78 14.73
C TYR A 197 0.06 -3.23 15.04
N TYR A 198 0.08 -4.09 14.03
CA TYR A 198 0.50 -5.47 14.21
C TYR A 198 1.91 -5.52 14.85
N GLU A 199 2.86 -4.74 14.34
CA GLU A 199 4.21 -4.68 14.90
C GLU A 199 4.27 -4.02 16.27
N LEU A 200 3.57 -2.89 16.46
CA LEU A 200 3.50 -2.15 17.71
C LEU A 200 3.02 -3.03 18.86
N PHE A 201 2.03 -3.88 18.62
CA PHE A 201 1.40 -4.68 19.65
C PHE A 201 2.03 -6.07 19.80
N THR A 202 2.57 -6.67 18.74
CA THR A 202 3.16 -8.02 18.80
C THR A 202 4.69 -8.04 18.84
N GLY A 203 5.34 -6.90 18.55
CA GLY A 203 6.79 -6.81 18.34
C GLY A 203 7.29 -7.52 17.08
N ARG A 204 6.39 -7.89 16.16
CA ARG A 204 6.70 -8.70 14.96
C ARG A 204 6.00 -8.12 13.75
N LEU A 205 6.62 -8.19 12.59
CA LEU A 205 5.91 -7.97 11.32
C LEU A 205 5.00 -9.16 10.98
N PRO A 206 3.82 -8.93 10.36
CA PRO A 206 2.91 -10.01 9.95
C PRO A 206 3.49 -10.84 8.79
N PHE A 207 4.32 -10.22 7.94
CA PHE A 207 5.01 -10.86 6.84
C PHE A 207 6.50 -10.60 6.95
N LYS A 208 7.30 -11.66 6.88
CA LYS A 208 8.77 -11.59 6.80
C LYS A 208 9.20 -12.48 5.65
N ALA A 209 10.08 -11.94 4.80
CA ALA A 209 10.72 -12.67 3.73
C ALA A 209 12.04 -11.99 3.36
N ASP A 210 12.97 -12.77 2.83
CA ASP A 210 14.29 -12.28 2.44
C ASP A 210 14.29 -11.67 1.04
N GLU A 211 13.34 -12.05 0.19
CA GLU A 211 13.22 -11.55 -1.18
C GLU A 211 12.04 -10.58 -1.33
N ASP A 212 12.28 -9.47 -2.04
CA ASP A 212 11.27 -8.43 -2.26
C ASP A 212 10.00 -8.98 -2.95
N GLY A 213 10.18 -9.92 -3.88
CA GLY A 213 9.08 -10.59 -4.57
C GLY A 213 8.21 -11.43 -3.63
N GLU A 214 8.82 -12.10 -2.64
CA GLU A 214 8.10 -12.91 -1.65
C GLU A 214 7.36 -12.02 -0.64
N ILE A 215 7.95 -10.91 -0.20
CA ILE A 215 7.24 -9.90 0.62
C ILE A 215 6.01 -9.42 -0.15
N ILE A 216 6.17 -8.99 -1.40
CA ILE A 216 5.05 -8.52 -2.23
C ILE A 216 3.97 -9.60 -2.37
N HIS A 217 4.36 -10.85 -2.63
CA HIS A 217 3.41 -11.97 -2.69
C HIS A 217 2.66 -12.16 -1.37
N ALA A 218 3.34 -12.06 -0.22
CA ALA A 218 2.72 -12.16 1.08
C ALA A 218 1.66 -11.05 1.29
N HIS A 219 1.97 -9.83 0.89
CA HIS A 219 1.01 -8.73 0.93
C HIS A 219 -0.20 -8.98 0.02
N LEU A 220 -0.03 -9.61 -1.14
CA LEU A 220 -1.12 -9.90 -2.08
C LEU A 220 -2.03 -11.07 -1.65
N ALA A 221 -1.46 -12.16 -1.13
CA ALA A 221 -2.18 -13.44 -1.03
C ALA A 221 -2.13 -14.09 0.36
N ARG A 222 -1.12 -13.80 1.19
CA ARG A 222 -0.96 -14.47 2.48
C ARG A 222 -1.77 -13.78 3.57
N SER A 223 -2.54 -14.57 4.33
CA SER A 223 -3.21 -14.06 5.54
C SER A 223 -2.20 -13.91 6.69
N PRO A 224 -2.25 -12.80 7.46
CA PRO A 224 -1.41 -12.64 8.63
C PRO A 224 -1.80 -13.64 9.72
N GLN A 225 -0.83 -14.03 10.55
CA GLN A 225 -1.10 -14.86 11.71
C GLN A 225 -1.81 -14.01 12.78
N ALA A 226 -2.85 -14.54 13.44
CA ALA A 226 -3.58 -13.76 14.43
C ALA A 226 -2.71 -13.42 15.65
N PRO A 227 -2.70 -12.18 16.19
CA PRO A 227 -1.97 -11.82 17.40
C PRO A 227 -2.20 -12.78 18.58
N ARG A 228 -3.44 -13.25 18.78
CA ARG A 228 -3.78 -14.22 19.85
C ARG A 228 -3.10 -15.58 19.72
N HIS A 229 -2.49 -15.88 18.57
CA HIS A 229 -1.66 -17.06 18.40
C HIS A 229 -0.36 -16.97 19.20
N PHE A 230 0.20 -15.76 19.37
CA PHE A 230 1.46 -15.56 20.10
C PHE A 230 1.22 -15.27 21.58
N ASP A 231 0.08 -14.68 21.90
CA ASP A 231 -0.32 -14.33 23.26
C ASP A 231 -1.84 -14.55 23.40
N SER A 232 -2.24 -15.60 24.13
CA SER A 232 -3.66 -15.95 24.29
C SER A 232 -4.48 -14.86 24.98
N ASP A 233 -3.80 -14.03 25.79
CA ASP A 233 -4.40 -12.97 26.61
C ASP A 233 -4.53 -11.66 25.82
N PHE A 234 -4.02 -11.63 24.58
CA PHE A 234 -4.15 -10.48 23.70
C PHE A 234 -5.64 -10.12 23.46
N PRO A 235 -6.03 -8.83 23.58
CA PRO A 235 -7.43 -8.42 23.44
C PRO A 235 -8.01 -8.79 22.08
N LEU A 236 -9.12 -9.53 22.09
CA LEU A 236 -9.80 -9.98 20.87
C LEU A 236 -10.26 -8.82 19.99
N PRO A 237 -10.92 -7.77 20.53
CA PRO A 237 -11.31 -6.62 19.73
C PRO A 237 -10.12 -5.92 19.04
N LEU A 238 -8.98 -5.82 19.72
CA LEU A 238 -7.76 -5.22 19.15
C LEU A 238 -7.21 -6.06 18.00
N GLN A 239 -7.20 -7.39 18.15
CA GLN A 239 -6.82 -8.30 17.08
C GLN A 239 -7.72 -8.10 15.87
N ASP A 240 -9.04 -8.05 16.08
CA ASP A 240 -10.00 -7.97 14.98
C ASP A 240 -9.87 -6.64 14.23
N ILE A 241 -9.58 -5.54 14.93
CA ILE A 241 -9.23 -4.23 14.31
C ILE A 241 -8.00 -4.38 13.41
N ILE A 242 -6.92 -4.98 13.92
CA ILE A 242 -5.68 -5.18 13.16
C ILE A 242 -5.94 -6.06 11.93
N LEU A 243 -6.66 -7.17 12.09
CA LEU A 243 -6.97 -8.08 10.98
C LEU A 243 -7.88 -7.44 9.93
N LYS A 244 -8.85 -6.61 10.34
CA LYS A 244 -9.70 -5.82 9.43
C LYS A 244 -8.88 -4.84 8.60
N LEU A 245 -7.90 -4.14 9.21
CA LEU A 245 -6.99 -3.26 8.48
C LEU A 245 -6.10 -4.00 7.47
N LEU A 246 -5.69 -5.22 7.83
CA LEU A 246 -4.85 -6.09 6.99
C LEU A 246 -5.62 -6.88 5.93
N ALA A 247 -6.92 -6.61 5.75
CA ALA A 247 -7.71 -7.24 4.71
C ALA A 247 -7.14 -6.92 3.32
N LYS A 248 -7.07 -7.94 2.45
CA LYS A 248 -6.41 -7.80 1.15
C LYS A 248 -7.20 -6.94 0.19
N ASN A 249 -8.53 -7.04 0.26
CA ASN A 249 -9.41 -6.11 -0.43
C ASN A 249 -9.55 -4.84 0.38
N ALA A 250 -9.35 -3.69 -0.26
CA ALA A 250 -9.57 -2.41 0.39
C ALA A 250 -11.05 -2.15 0.75
N GLN A 251 -12.03 -2.84 0.16
CA GLN A 251 -13.44 -2.75 0.62
C GLN A 251 -13.71 -3.41 1.97
N ASP A 252 -12.90 -4.39 2.35
CA ASP A 252 -13.10 -5.14 3.59
C ASP A 252 -12.46 -4.42 4.80
N ARG A 253 -11.68 -3.36 4.52
CA ARG A 253 -11.06 -2.49 5.52
C ARG A 253 -12.05 -1.43 6.01
N TYR A 254 -11.60 -0.60 6.95
CA TYR A 254 -12.30 0.61 7.34
C TYR A 254 -12.45 1.58 6.15
N ASP A 255 -13.59 2.26 6.11
CA ASP A 255 -13.89 3.37 5.19
C ASP A 255 -13.15 4.64 5.57
N SER A 256 -12.76 4.80 6.84
CA SER A 256 -12.02 5.97 7.31
C SER A 256 -11.25 5.70 8.59
N ALA A 257 -10.28 6.57 8.87
CA ALA A 257 -9.60 6.55 10.16
C ALA A 257 -10.53 6.90 11.34
N VAL A 258 -11.70 7.50 11.10
CA VAL A 258 -12.69 7.81 12.15
C VAL A 258 -13.20 6.52 12.80
N GLY A 259 -13.51 5.50 12.00
CA GLY A 259 -13.93 4.18 12.51
C GLY A 259 -12.84 3.52 13.34
N ILE A 260 -11.58 3.61 12.91
CA ILE A 260 -10.42 3.07 13.64
C ILE A 260 -10.29 3.76 15.01
N VAL A 261 -10.36 5.09 15.05
CA VAL A 261 -10.25 5.86 16.30
C VAL A 261 -11.38 5.50 17.27
N ALA A 262 -12.61 5.35 16.78
CA ALA A 262 -13.75 4.98 17.61
C ALA A 262 -13.55 3.59 18.23
N ASP A 263 -13.20 2.60 17.42
CA ASP A 263 -13.02 1.22 17.87
C ASP A 263 -11.82 1.11 18.84
N LEU A 264 -10.68 1.77 18.55
CA LEU A 264 -9.53 1.78 19.46
C LEU A 264 -9.83 2.44 20.81
N LYS A 265 -10.60 3.52 20.82
CA LYS A 265 -11.05 4.15 22.07
C LYS A 265 -11.96 3.24 22.87
N GLN A 266 -12.82 2.47 22.20
CA GLN A 266 -13.65 1.49 22.88
C GLN A 266 -12.79 0.39 23.49
N VAL A 267 -11.79 -0.13 22.76
CA VAL A 267 -10.83 -1.11 23.31
C VAL A 267 -10.10 -0.59 24.54
N ALA A 268 -9.69 0.68 24.56
CA ALA A 268 -9.01 1.28 25.70
C ALA A 268 -9.90 1.41 26.96
N LEU A 269 -11.21 1.20 26.85
CA LEU A 269 -12.16 1.21 27.96
C LEU A 269 -12.55 -0.20 28.42
N LEU A 270 -12.08 -1.25 27.74
CA LEU A 270 -12.41 -2.63 28.10
C LEU A 270 -11.53 -3.14 29.24
N ASP A 271 -12.12 -3.96 30.11
CA ASP A 271 -11.42 -4.64 31.20
C ASP A 271 -11.93 -6.08 31.38
N GLY A 272 -11.14 -6.89 32.10
CA GLY A 272 -11.49 -8.28 32.46
C GLY A 272 -11.94 -9.12 31.26
N ASP A 273 -13.06 -9.83 31.43
CA ASP A 273 -13.61 -10.74 30.41
C ASP A 273 -14.01 -10.03 29.11
N ALA A 274 -14.27 -8.72 29.15
CA ALA A 274 -14.67 -7.96 27.97
C ALA A 274 -13.55 -7.89 26.91
N LEU A 275 -12.28 -8.02 27.33
CA LEU A 275 -11.13 -8.10 26.42
C LEU A 275 -11.14 -9.37 25.55
N HIS A 276 -11.92 -10.40 25.92
CA HIS A 276 -11.96 -11.67 25.21
C HIS A 276 -13.26 -11.90 24.43
N LEU A 277 -14.19 -10.94 24.47
CA LEU A 277 -15.46 -11.00 23.74
C LEU A 277 -15.35 -10.30 22.38
N PRO A 278 -16.10 -10.77 21.37
CA PRO A 278 -16.14 -10.10 20.08
C PRO A 278 -16.82 -8.74 20.18
N MET A 279 -16.36 -7.79 19.36
CA MET A 279 -16.89 -6.43 19.26
C MET A 279 -17.34 -6.16 17.82
N GLU A 280 -18.46 -5.47 17.64
CA GLU A 280 -18.86 -5.00 16.32
C GLU A 280 -17.93 -3.87 15.85
N LEU A 281 -17.20 -4.10 14.76
CA LEU A 281 -16.20 -3.15 14.26
C LEU A 281 -16.74 -2.20 13.20
N GLY A 282 -16.41 -0.92 13.33
CA GLY A 282 -16.77 0.11 12.35
C GLY A 282 -18.20 0.62 12.47
N ALA A 283 -18.85 0.43 13.63
CA ALA A 283 -20.18 0.97 13.89
C ALA A 283 -20.24 2.51 13.76
N HIS A 284 -19.11 3.18 13.97
CA HIS A 284 -18.94 4.62 13.84
C HIS A 284 -18.02 5.02 12.67
N ASP A 285 -17.88 4.15 11.67
CA ASP A 285 -17.03 4.41 10.50
C ASP A 285 -17.72 5.29 9.46
N TYR A 286 -17.80 6.59 9.77
CA TYR A 286 -18.38 7.59 8.89
C TYR A 286 -17.29 8.50 8.33
N SER A 287 -17.06 8.44 7.02
CA SER A 287 -16.06 9.28 6.36
C SER A 287 -16.52 10.73 6.12
N GLY A 288 -17.80 11.06 6.40
CA GLY A 288 -18.41 12.38 6.15
C GLY A 288 -18.39 12.82 4.68
N ARG A 289 -17.84 11.99 3.79
CA ARG A 289 -17.63 12.22 2.37
C ARG A 289 -18.26 11.07 1.62
N LEU A 290 -19.15 11.41 0.69
CA LEU A 290 -19.60 10.48 -0.34
C LEU A 290 -18.44 10.23 -1.29
N TYR A 291 -17.53 9.35 -0.90
CA TYR A 291 -16.77 8.63 -1.91
C TYR A 291 -17.79 7.79 -2.64
N PRO A 292 -17.89 7.88 -3.98
CA PRO A 292 -18.67 6.91 -4.72
C PRO A 292 -18.00 5.57 -4.48
N MET A 293 -18.47 4.86 -3.46
CA MET A 293 -18.34 3.42 -3.38
C MET A 293 -18.86 2.95 -4.72
N PRO A 294 -18.05 2.23 -5.52
CA PRO A 294 -18.58 1.56 -6.70
C PRO A 294 -19.43 0.37 -6.23
N ARG A 295 -20.45 0.62 -5.40
CA ARG A 295 -21.57 -0.28 -5.20
C ARG A 295 -22.46 -0.08 -6.40
N LEU A 296 -22.71 -1.15 -7.14
CA LEU A 296 -23.70 -1.11 -8.20
C LEU A 296 -25.06 -1.15 -7.51
N TYR A 297 -25.87 -0.12 -7.75
CA TYR A 297 -27.24 -0.07 -7.29
C TYR A 297 -28.16 -0.51 -8.42
N GLY A 298 -29.12 -1.40 -8.13
CA GLY A 298 -30.11 -1.87 -9.10
C GLY A 298 -29.52 -2.74 -10.20
N ARG A 299 -28.43 -3.45 -9.92
CA ARG A 299 -27.75 -4.39 -10.82
C ARG A 299 -27.71 -5.80 -10.25
N ASP A 300 -28.53 -6.07 -9.24
CA ASP A 300 -28.51 -7.32 -8.49
C ASP A 300 -28.76 -8.52 -9.42
N GLU A 301 -29.68 -8.39 -10.38
CA GLU A 301 -29.93 -9.42 -11.40
C GLU A 301 -28.73 -9.65 -12.33
N ASP A 302 -28.06 -8.57 -12.78
CA ASP A 302 -26.88 -8.68 -13.64
C ASP A 302 -25.71 -9.33 -12.89
N VAL A 303 -25.52 -9.00 -11.61
CA VAL A 303 -24.49 -9.59 -10.74
C VAL A 303 -24.80 -11.07 -10.51
N GLN A 304 -26.05 -11.42 -10.18
CA GLN A 304 -26.46 -12.80 -10.00
C GLN A 304 -26.24 -13.63 -11.27
N HIS A 305 -26.57 -13.07 -12.45
CA HIS A 305 -26.34 -13.76 -13.72
C HIS A 305 -24.85 -14.02 -13.98
N LEU A 306 -24.00 -13.05 -13.69
CA LEU A 306 -22.54 -13.20 -13.80
C LEU A 306 -21.99 -14.26 -12.83
N GLU A 307 -22.52 -14.33 -11.61
CA GLU A 307 -22.16 -15.35 -10.62
C GLU A 307 -22.60 -16.76 -11.06
N GLU A 308 -23.80 -16.89 -11.64
CA GLU A 308 -24.30 -18.16 -12.18
C GLU A 308 -23.40 -18.67 -13.33
N LEU A 309 -23.03 -17.78 -14.26
CA LEU A 309 -22.10 -18.11 -15.33
C LEU A 309 -20.70 -18.48 -14.79
N TYR A 310 -20.27 -17.83 -13.72
CA TYR A 310 -19.00 -18.18 -13.08
C TYR A 310 -19.03 -19.57 -12.44
N LYS A 311 -20.13 -19.95 -11.77
CA LYS A 311 -20.32 -21.31 -11.24
C LYS A 311 -20.23 -22.37 -12.33
N LEU A 312 -20.76 -22.10 -13.53
CA LEU A 312 -20.60 -23.00 -14.68
C LEU A 312 -19.14 -23.15 -15.10
N CYS A 313 -18.35 -22.07 -15.05
CA CYS A 313 -16.91 -22.12 -15.30
C CYS A 313 -16.16 -22.93 -14.24
N GLU A 314 -16.61 -22.92 -12.98
CA GLU A 314 -16.05 -23.79 -11.92
C GLU A 314 -16.22 -25.28 -12.24
N GLU A 315 -17.31 -25.66 -12.92
CA GLU A 315 -17.56 -27.03 -13.40
C GLU A 315 -16.74 -27.39 -14.65
N GLY A 316 -15.86 -26.50 -15.12
CA GLY A 316 -14.96 -26.71 -16.26
C GLY A 316 -15.51 -26.23 -17.59
N LYS A 317 -16.66 -25.53 -17.61
CA LYS A 317 -17.18 -24.89 -18.84
C LYS A 317 -16.38 -23.62 -19.17
N LYS A 318 -16.49 -23.16 -20.40
CA LYS A 318 -15.84 -21.94 -20.90
C LYS A 318 -16.91 -21.01 -21.43
N GLU A 319 -17.15 -19.92 -20.72
CA GLU A 319 -18.19 -18.95 -21.06
C GLU A 319 -17.58 -17.66 -21.62
N LEU A 320 -18.31 -17.02 -22.54
CA LEU A 320 -17.99 -15.70 -23.07
C LEU A 320 -19.17 -14.77 -22.84
N VAL A 321 -18.95 -13.70 -22.08
CA VAL A 321 -20.00 -12.73 -21.73
C VAL A 321 -19.73 -11.40 -22.41
N TRP A 322 -20.76 -10.85 -23.04
CA TRP A 322 -20.70 -9.55 -23.70
C TRP A 322 -21.52 -8.52 -22.94
N VAL A 323 -20.85 -7.60 -22.24
CA VAL A 323 -21.52 -6.52 -21.49
C VAL A 323 -21.58 -5.25 -22.35
N THR A 324 -22.78 -4.88 -22.78
CA THR A 324 -23.02 -3.66 -23.57
C THR A 324 -23.65 -2.54 -22.73
N GLY A 325 -23.58 -1.31 -23.23
CA GLY A 325 -24.15 -0.13 -22.56
C GLY A 325 -23.39 1.15 -22.89
N TYR A 326 -23.98 2.29 -22.56
CA TYR A 326 -23.38 3.61 -22.79
C TYR A 326 -22.06 3.78 -22.03
N SER A 327 -21.17 4.66 -22.52
CA SER A 327 -19.96 5.02 -21.78
C SER A 327 -20.36 5.56 -20.40
N GLY A 328 -19.62 5.16 -19.35
CA GLY A 328 -19.94 5.55 -17.97
C GLY A 328 -21.13 4.83 -17.33
N SER A 329 -21.81 3.89 -18.00
CA SER A 329 -22.96 3.16 -17.45
C SER A 329 -22.62 2.12 -16.37
N GLY A 330 -21.37 2.08 -15.87
CA GLY A 330 -20.93 1.15 -14.84
C GLY A 330 -20.51 -0.25 -15.33
N LYS A 331 -20.31 -0.47 -16.63
CA LYS A 331 -19.95 -1.81 -17.18
C LYS A 331 -18.71 -2.42 -16.54
N SER A 332 -17.63 -1.64 -16.42
CA SER A 332 -16.39 -2.11 -15.79
C SER A 332 -16.60 -2.42 -14.32
N SER A 333 -17.36 -1.57 -13.62
CA SER A 333 -17.73 -1.79 -12.22
C SER A 333 -18.55 -3.07 -12.04
N LEU A 334 -19.45 -3.40 -12.97
CA LEU A 334 -20.22 -4.64 -12.98
C LEU A 334 -19.32 -5.87 -13.13
N ILE A 335 -18.33 -5.83 -14.00
CA ILE A 335 -17.37 -6.93 -14.15
C ILE A 335 -16.45 -7.04 -12.93
N ASP A 336 -16.12 -5.92 -12.28
CA ASP A 336 -15.24 -5.91 -11.10
C ASP A 336 -15.88 -6.54 -9.85
N THR A 337 -17.21 -6.67 -9.74
CA THR A 337 -17.83 -7.39 -8.59
C THR A 337 -17.49 -8.86 -8.55
N LEU A 338 -17.31 -9.47 -9.73
CA LEU A 338 -16.92 -10.86 -9.90
C LEU A 338 -15.53 -11.16 -9.30
N ARG A 339 -14.70 -10.13 -9.12
CA ARG A 339 -13.33 -10.27 -8.62
C ARG A 339 -13.27 -10.89 -7.23
N GLU A 340 -14.21 -10.56 -6.35
CA GLU A 340 -14.28 -11.10 -4.99
C GLU A 340 -14.53 -12.61 -5.00
N HIS A 341 -15.58 -13.04 -5.70
CA HIS A 341 -15.93 -14.44 -5.87
C HIS A 341 -14.81 -15.28 -6.52
N VAL A 342 -14.18 -14.74 -7.57
CA VAL A 342 -13.04 -15.40 -8.23
C VAL A 342 -11.88 -15.59 -7.25
N ARG A 343 -11.61 -14.58 -6.41
CA ARG A 343 -10.52 -14.62 -5.43
C ARG A 343 -10.80 -15.61 -4.30
N GLU A 344 -12.03 -15.69 -3.80
CA GLU A 344 -12.42 -16.67 -2.76
C GLU A 344 -12.13 -18.11 -3.18
N LYS A 345 -12.29 -18.39 -4.48
CA LYS A 345 -12.04 -19.70 -5.08
C LYS A 345 -10.61 -19.89 -5.58
N ARG A 346 -9.72 -18.94 -5.25
CA ARG A 346 -8.31 -18.91 -5.69
C ARG A 346 -8.14 -18.90 -7.22
N GLY A 347 -9.14 -18.39 -7.93
CA GLY A 347 -9.07 -18.17 -9.37
C GLY A 347 -8.25 -16.93 -9.71
N PHE A 348 -7.81 -16.84 -10.97
CA PHE A 348 -7.12 -15.67 -11.49
C PHE A 348 -8.11 -14.74 -12.18
N PHE A 349 -8.10 -13.46 -11.80
CA PHE A 349 -8.88 -12.40 -12.45
C PHE A 349 -7.94 -11.42 -13.13
N VAL A 350 -8.09 -11.23 -14.44
CA VAL A 350 -7.27 -10.32 -15.24
C VAL A 350 -8.13 -9.46 -16.16
N SER A 351 -7.60 -8.31 -16.52
CA SER A 351 -8.30 -7.35 -17.39
C SER A 351 -7.28 -6.64 -18.28
N GLY A 352 -7.72 -6.25 -19.47
CA GLY A 352 -6.99 -5.33 -20.32
C GLY A 352 -7.94 -4.36 -21.02
N LYS A 353 -7.40 -3.22 -21.45
CA LYS A 353 -8.23 -2.10 -21.95
C LYS A 353 -7.83 -1.67 -23.36
N PHE A 354 -8.83 -1.53 -24.23
CA PHE A 354 -8.66 -0.82 -25.50
C PHE A 354 -8.77 0.69 -25.25
N ASP A 355 -7.66 1.42 -25.38
CA ASP A 355 -7.59 2.87 -25.19
C ASP A 355 -7.30 3.59 -26.52
N ALA A 356 -7.88 4.78 -26.71
CA ALA A 356 -7.73 5.59 -27.91
C ALA A 356 -6.29 6.08 -28.13
N ALA A 357 -5.45 6.09 -27.08
CA ALA A 357 -4.03 6.45 -27.21
C ALA A 357 -3.16 5.34 -27.83
N ARG A 358 -3.66 4.10 -27.94
CA ARG A 358 -2.91 2.91 -28.43
C ARG A 358 -3.61 2.21 -29.60
N ILE A 359 -4.26 2.98 -30.47
CA ILE A 359 -5.03 2.48 -31.63
C ILE A 359 -4.19 1.60 -32.58
N ASN A 360 -2.87 1.83 -32.65
CA ASN A 360 -2.00 1.19 -33.64
C ASN A 360 -1.39 -0.14 -33.19
N THR A 361 -1.74 -0.67 -32.02
CA THR A 361 -1.25 -1.99 -31.56
C THR A 361 -2.41 -3.00 -31.55
N PRO A 362 -2.47 -3.91 -32.54
CA PRO A 362 -3.49 -4.96 -32.58
C PRO A 362 -3.48 -5.80 -31.30
N TYR A 363 -4.66 -6.20 -30.84
CA TYR A 363 -4.85 -7.11 -29.69
C TYR A 363 -4.28 -6.62 -28.34
N PHE A 364 -3.94 -5.33 -28.21
CA PHE A 364 -3.28 -4.77 -27.01
C PHE A 364 -3.95 -5.15 -25.69
N ALA A 365 -5.28 -5.03 -25.60
CA ALA A 365 -6.00 -5.36 -24.37
C ALA A 365 -5.87 -6.86 -24.01
N LEU A 366 -5.85 -7.74 -25.01
CA LEU A 366 -5.68 -9.17 -24.79
C LEU A 366 -4.25 -9.49 -24.36
N THR A 367 -3.26 -8.87 -25.00
CA THR A 367 -1.86 -9.09 -24.63
C THR A 367 -1.55 -8.58 -23.23
N GLU A 368 -2.12 -7.43 -22.83
CA GLU A 368 -2.07 -6.91 -21.47
C GLU A 368 -2.68 -7.87 -20.45
N ALA A 369 -3.91 -8.35 -20.70
CA ALA A 369 -4.59 -9.28 -19.80
C ALA A 369 -3.81 -10.59 -19.62
N ILE A 370 -3.32 -11.18 -20.72
CA ILE A 370 -2.55 -12.43 -20.67
C ILE A 370 -1.19 -12.23 -20.00
N THR A 371 -0.54 -11.08 -20.23
CA THR A 371 0.73 -10.76 -19.55
C THR A 371 0.56 -10.72 -18.03
N ASN A 372 -0.50 -10.05 -17.56
CA ASN A 372 -0.84 -10.00 -16.14
C ASN A 372 -1.15 -11.40 -15.60
N LEU A 373 -1.85 -12.24 -16.37
CA LEU A 373 -2.15 -13.62 -15.97
C LEU A 373 -0.88 -14.44 -15.77
N ILE A 374 0.07 -14.36 -16.70
CA ILE A 374 1.35 -15.08 -16.61
C ILE A 374 2.11 -14.63 -15.35
N GLN A 375 2.15 -13.33 -15.08
CA GLN A 375 2.81 -12.81 -13.88
C GLN A 375 2.14 -13.31 -12.59
N LEU A 376 0.81 -13.33 -12.53
CA LEU A 376 0.07 -13.87 -11.38
C LEU A 376 0.34 -15.36 -11.18
N ILE A 377 0.34 -16.16 -12.26
CA ILE A 377 0.64 -17.60 -12.20
C ILE A 377 2.05 -17.85 -11.67
N ARG A 378 3.03 -17.11 -12.17
CA ARG A 378 4.44 -17.24 -11.75
C ARG A 378 4.66 -16.95 -10.27
N VAL A 379 3.76 -16.16 -9.67
CA VAL A 379 3.81 -15.78 -8.26
C VAL A 379 2.97 -16.73 -7.40
N ALA A 380 1.78 -17.10 -7.84
CA ALA A 380 0.80 -17.84 -7.04
C ALA A 380 0.99 -19.36 -7.06
N MET A 381 1.60 -19.92 -8.11
CA MET A 381 1.71 -21.37 -8.28
C MET A 381 3.10 -21.89 -7.88
N PRO A 382 3.22 -23.10 -7.29
CA PRO A 382 4.52 -23.74 -7.06
C PRO A 382 5.29 -23.99 -8.36
N VAL A 383 6.62 -23.95 -8.31
CA VAL A 383 7.50 -24.13 -9.49
C VAL A 383 7.17 -25.41 -10.27
N VAL A 384 6.90 -26.53 -9.59
CA VAL A 384 6.53 -27.80 -10.22
C VAL A 384 5.23 -27.69 -11.03
N SER A 385 4.22 -26.97 -10.50
CA SER A 385 2.95 -26.74 -11.19
C SER A 385 3.12 -25.78 -12.37
N GLN A 386 3.99 -24.78 -12.24
CA GLN A 386 4.36 -23.88 -13.32
C GLN A 386 5.01 -24.65 -14.48
N GLU A 387 5.97 -25.52 -14.18
CA GLU A 387 6.64 -26.35 -15.20
C GLU A 387 5.66 -27.26 -15.93
N ARG A 388 4.74 -27.90 -15.20
CA ARG A 388 3.70 -28.74 -15.81
C ARG A 388 2.81 -27.94 -16.76
N LEU A 389 2.31 -26.78 -16.32
CA LEU A 389 1.50 -25.90 -17.15
C LEU A 389 2.27 -25.43 -18.38
N LEU A 390 3.55 -25.11 -18.23
CA LEU A 390 4.41 -24.68 -19.33
C LEU A 390 4.63 -25.81 -20.35
N GLN A 391 4.74 -27.06 -19.91
CA GLN A 391 4.77 -28.22 -20.80
C GLN A 391 3.46 -28.40 -21.55
N GLU A 392 2.32 -28.27 -20.88
CA GLU A 392 1.00 -28.34 -21.52
C GLU A 392 0.84 -27.23 -22.57
N ILE A 393 1.25 -26.00 -22.26
CA ILE A 393 1.27 -24.87 -23.20
C ILE A 393 2.17 -25.18 -24.40
N ARG A 394 3.39 -25.69 -24.19
CA ARG A 394 4.30 -26.06 -25.29
C ARG A 394 3.69 -27.09 -26.22
N VAL A 395 3.07 -28.13 -25.66
CA VAL A 395 2.42 -29.20 -26.45
C VAL A 395 1.24 -28.65 -27.25
N GLN A 396 0.40 -27.81 -26.63
CA GLN A 396 -0.79 -27.25 -27.29
C GLN A 396 -0.44 -26.21 -28.36
N LEU A 397 0.58 -25.38 -28.13
CA LEU A 397 0.98 -24.35 -29.08
C LEU A 397 1.82 -24.92 -30.23
N GLY A 398 2.62 -25.95 -29.99
CA GLY A 398 3.44 -26.59 -31.01
C GLY A 398 4.26 -25.59 -31.83
N ALA A 399 4.15 -25.67 -33.17
CA ALA A 399 4.84 -24.77 -34.10
C ALA A 399 4.41 -23.30 -33.99
N ASN A 400 3.25 -23.01 -33.40
CA ASN A 400 2.74 -21.64 -33.24
C ASN A 400 3.27 -20.94 -31.99
N ALA A 401 4.07 -21.62 -31.15
CA ALA A 401 4.60 -21.05 -29.92
C ALA A 401 5.36 -19.75 -30.17
N ARG A 402 6.14 -19.69 -31.27
CA ARG A 402 6.95 -18.52 -31.60
C ARG A 402 6.09 -17.27 -31.90
N VAL A 403 4.99 -17.43 -32.64
CA VAL A 403 4.05 -16.34 -32.95
C VAL A 403 3.51 -15.70 -31.66
N LEU A 404 3.13 -16.53 -30.68
CA LEU A 404 2.63 -16.03 -29.41
C LEU A 404 3.72 -15.43 -28.53
N THR A 405 4.94 -15.96 -28.53
CA THR A 405 6.05 -15.37 -27.75
C THR A 405 6.52 -14.04 -28.32
N ASP A 406 6.38 -13.82 -29.63
CA ASP A 406 6.69 -12.53 -30.26
C ASP A 406 5.62 -11.47 -29.90
N LEU A 407 4.35 -11.87 -29.77
CA LEU A 407 3.26 -11.00 -29.29
C LEU A 407 3.24 -10.81 -27.76
N LEU A 408 3.75 -11.79 -27.01
CA LEU A 408 3.79 -11.82 -25.54
C LEU A 408 5.22 -12.06 -25.05
N PRO A 409 6.05 -11.00 -24.95
CA PRO A 409 7.45 -11.15 -24.54
C PRO A 409 7.64 -11.85 -23.19
N VAL A 410 6.71 -11.63 -22.26
CA VAL A 410 6.72 -12.28 -20.92
C VAL A 410 6.53 -13.80 -21.02
N LEU A 411 5.74 -14.28 -21.99
CA LEU A 411 5.61 -15.70 -22.27
C LEU A 411 6.91 -16.27 -22.84
N GLY A 412 7.58 -15.53 -23.74
CA GLY A 412 8.87 -15.92 -24.29
C GLY A 412 9.96 -16.06 -23.22
N GLN A 413 10.02 -15.11 -22.28
CA GLN A 413 10.94 -15.19 -21.13
C GLN A 413 10.66 -16.41 -20.25
N TRP A 414 9.39 -16.80 -20.11
CA TRP A 414 9.00 -17.94 -19.29
C TRP A 414 9.24 -19.28 -20.01
N MET A 415 8.93 -19.35 -21.30
CA MET A 415 9.07 -20.56 -22.11
C MET A 415 10.49 -20.82 -22.62
N GLY A 416 11.36 -19.81 -22.63
CA GLY A 416 12.69 -19.89 -23.25
C GLY A 416 12.64 -19.85 -24.79
N PRO A 417 13.79 -20.02 -25.49
CA PRO A 417 13.86 -19.91 -26.94
C PRO A 417 12.94 -20.93 -27.63
N GLN A 418 12.15 -20.45 -28.60
CA GLN A 418 11.23 -21.26 -29.41
C GLN A 418 11.81 -21.49 -30.81
N ALA A 419 11.48 -22.64 -31.41
CA ALA A 419 11.82 -22.94 -32.80
C ALA A 419 11.18 -21.92 -33.76
N GLU A 420 11.84 -21.62 -34.87
CA GLU A 420 11.30 -20.72 -35.89
C GLU A 420 9.99 -21.26 -36.47
N VAL A 421 9.06 -20.36 -36.75
CA VAL A 421 7.79 -20.72 -37.41
C VAL A 421 8.12 -21.16 -38.83
N PRO A 422 7.66 -22.34 -39.30
CA PRO A 422 7.77 -22.71 -40.70
C PRO A 422 7.07 -21.64 -41.57
N PRO A 423 7.61 -21.30 -42.75
CA PRO A 423 7.07 -20.25 -43.62
C PRO A 423 5.64 -20.49 -44.09
#